data_AF-A0A1Q8LJ38-F1
#
_entry.id   AF-A0A1Q8LJ38-F1
#
_cell.length_a   1.000
_cell.length_b   1.000
_cell.length_c   1.000
_cell.angle_alpha   90.00
_cell.angle_beta   90.00
_cell.angle_gamma   90.00
#
_symmetry.space_group_name_H-M   'P 1'
#
loop_
_entity.id
_entity.type
_entity.pdbx_description
1 polymer ?
#
loop_
_entity_poly.entity_id
_entity_poly.type
_entity_poly.pdbx_seq_one_letter_code
_entity_poly.pdbx_strand_id
1 'polypeptide(L)'
;MLLLEPRHAFHRHAPGHGQVEAQVQATCSAGFSLWTSALMALVRAPGWTLSRVSPELLELHGPGGCWAHTTLTPDPQWLAAATSQHVVLVVYGPAVGVRTEEADGDYPGDSSDEGRKAELDRFREIGYVSAGIVAFVH
;
A
#
# COMPACT_ATOMS: atom_id res chain seq x y z
N MET A 1 -7.88 -5.42 -5.31
CA MET A 1 -6.88 -4.39 -4.95
C MET A 1 -6.21 -4.88 -3.69
N LEU A 2 -4.88 -4.90 -3.62
CA LEU A 2 -4.17 -5.26 -2.39
C LEU A 2 -3.80 -3.97 -1.64
N LEU A 3 -4.06 -3.96 -0.35
CA LEU A 3 -3.79 -2.85 0.56
C LEU A 3 -2.70 -3.30 1.53
N LEU A 4 -1.56 -2.60 1.55
CA LEU A 4 -0.42 -2.92 2.41
C LEU A 4 -0.13 -1.75 3.34
N GLU A 5 -0.29 -1.97 4.64
CA GLU A 5 0.03 -0.99 5.68
C GLU A 5 1.47 -1.22 6.19
N PRO A 6 2.33 -0.19 6.22
CA PRO A 6 3.62 -0.31 6.88
C PRO A 6 3.44 -0.45 8.40
N ARG A 7 4.20 -1.36 9.01
CA ARG A 7 4.14 -1.62 10.47
C ARG A 7 4.40 -0.37 11.33
N HIS A 8 5.22 0.55 10.84
CA HIS A 8 5.50 1.83 11.49
C HIS A 8 5.55 2.93 10.43
N ALA A 9 4.77 3.99 10.61
CA ALA A 9 4.89 5.20 9.79
C ALA A 9 6.22 5.88 10.11
N PHE A 10 7.03 6.15 9.07
CA PHE A 10 8.32 6.80 9.24
C PHE A 10 8.26 8.21 8.65
N HIS A 11 8.07 9.20 9.52
CA HIS A 11 7.98 10.58 9.10
C HIS A 11 9.35 11.24 8.95
N ARG A 12 9.53 12.01 7.87
CA ARG A 12 10.65 12.93 7.67
C ARG A 12 10.14 14.36 7.59
N HIS A 13 10.91 15.31 8.09
CA HIS A 13 10.65 16.72 7.83
C HIS A 13 11.26 17.11 6.47
N ALA A 14 10.41 17.54 5.52
CA ALA A 14 10.84 18.03 4.21
C ALA A 14 10.78 19.57 4.20
N PRO A 15 11.89 20.28 3.92
CA PRO A 15 11.89 21.74 3.86
C PRO A 15 10.83 22.26 2.86
N GLY A 16 9.92 23.11 3.33
CA GLY A 16 8.85 23.69 2.51
C GLY A 16 7.60 22.80 2.31
N HIS A 17 7.63 21.54 2.73
CA HIS A 17 6.53 20.57 2.53
C HIS A 17 5.94 20.01 3.84
N GLY A 18 6.49 20.39 5.00
CA GLY A 18 6.04 19.90 6.31
C GLY A 18 6.54 18.48 6.60
N GLN A 19 5.85 17.76 7.49
CA GLN A 19 6.12 16.33 7.67
C GLN A 19 5.62 15.55 6.45
N VAL A 20 6.45 14.65 5.94
CA VAL A 20 6.11 13.70 4.88
C VAL A 20 6.30 12.28 5.41
N GLU A 21 5.43 11.36 5.00
CA GLU A 21 5.66 9.94 5.25
C GLU A 21 6.74 9.46 4.26
N ALA A 22 7.93 9.12 4.79
CA ALA A 22 9.10 8.92 3.97
C ALA A 22 9.06 7.60 3.19
N GLN A 23 8.28 6.61 3.63
CA GLN A 23 8.10 5.36 2.89
C GLN A 23 7.24 5.60 1.64
N VAL A 24 6.18 6.40 1.72
CA VAL A 24 5.35 6.85 0.60
C VAL A 24 6.17 7.68 -0.38
N GLN A 25 7.04 8.57 0.11
CA GLN A 25 7.97 9.28 -0.77
C GLN A 25 8.95 8.32 -1.46
N ALA A 26 9.46 7.32 -0.73
CA ALA A 26 10.39 6.33 -1.27
C ALA A 26 9.71 5.44 -2.33
N THR A 27 8.49 4.96 -2.10
CA THR A 27 7.74 4.18 -3.10
C THR A 27 7.43 5.02 -4.33
N CYS A 28 7.02 6.29 -4.16
CA CYS A 28 6.80 7.20 -5.28
C CYS A 28 8.08 7.42 -6.09
N SER A 29 9.20 7.65 -5.43
CA SER A 29 10.51 7.81 -6.09
C SER A 29 10.97 6.55 -6.81
N ALA A 30 10.51 5.38 -6.35
CA ALA A 30 10.81 4.09 -6.94
C ALA A 30 9.76 3.64 -7.98
N GLY A 31 8.76 4.47 -8.31
CA GLY A 31 7.87 4.28 -9.47
C GLY A 31 6.39 4.16 -9.15
N PHE A 32 5.97 4.26 -7.89
CA PHE A 32 4.55 4.41 -7.56
C PHE A 32 4.08 5.84 -7.84
N SER A 33 2.77 6.04 -7.96
CA SER A 33 2.17 7.36 -8.01
C SER A 33 1.58 7.74 -6.66
N LEU A 34 1.66 9.02 -6.32
CA LEU A 34 0.93 9.56 -5.18
C LEU A 34 -0.56 9.38 -5.42
N TRP A 35 -1.25 8.73 -4.48
CA TRP A 35 -2.69 8.49 -4.60
C TRP A 35 -3.46 9.54 -3.81
N THR A 36 -3.72 10.67 -4.46
CA THR A 36 -4.59 11.73 -3.91
C THR A 36 -6.05 11.56 -4.39
N SER A 37 -6.93 12.46 -3.95
CA SER A 37 -8.34 12.51 -4.40
C SER A 37 -8.46 12.85 -5.90
N ALA A 38 -7.46 13.52 -6.47
CA ALA A 38 -7.31 13.62 -7.91
C ALA A 38 -6.82 12.27 -8.44
N LEU A 39 -7.62 11.61 -9.27
CA LEU A 39 -7.25 10.41 -10.03
C LEU A 39 -6.07 10.75 -10.97
N MET A 40 -4.87 10.85 -10.42
CA MET A 40 -3.64 10.72 -11.19
C MET A 40 -3.67 9.35 -11.86
N ALA A 41 -3.30 9.29 -13.13
CA ALA A 41 -3.28 8.07 -13.90
C ALA A 41 -2.42 7.03 -13.17
N LEU A 42 -3.05 5.99 -12.63
CA LEU A 42 -2.31 4.87 -12.05
C LEU A 42 -1.41 4.30 -13.13
N VAL A 43 -0.10 4.40 -12.92
CA VAL A 43 0.89 3.89 -13.87
C VAL A 43 1.28 2.47 -13.49
N ARG A 44 1.74 1.71 -14.50
CA ARG A 44 2.58 0.55 -14.21
C ARG A 44 3.84 1.03 -13.51
N ALA A 45 4.25 0.32 -12.47
CA ALA A 45 5.52 0.53 -11.77
C ALA A 45 6.51 -0.56 -12.24
N PRO A 46 7.37 -0.27 -13.25
CA PRO A 46 8.31 -1.27 -13.78
C PRO A 46 9.32 -1.69 -12.71
N GLY A 47 9.70 -2.97 -12.71
CA GLY A 47 10.63 -3.52 -11.71
C GLY A 47 9.99 -3.84 -10.36
N TRP A 48 8.67 -3.64 -10.21
CA TRP A 48 7.91 -4.07 -9.06
C TRP A 48 7.13 -5.35 -9.34
N THR A 49 7.14 -6.24 -8.36
CA THR A 49 6.40 -7.50 -8.40
C THR A 49 5.70 -7.74 -7.07
N LEU A 50 4.45 -8.18 -7.13
CA LEU A 50 3.81 -8.83 -6.00
C LEU A 50 3.90 -10.34 -6.21
N SER A 51 4.63 -11.01 -5.34
CA SER A 51 4.87 -12.45 -5.41
C SER A 51 4.08 -13.19 -4.34
N ARG A 52 3.49 -14.32 -4.69
CA ARG A 52 2.91 -15.25 -3.72
C ARG A 52 3.96 -16.28 -3.29
N VAL A 53 4.47 -16.13 -2.09
CA VAL A 53 5.52 -17.01 -1.55
C VAL A 53 4.91 -18.26 -0.92
N SER A 54 3.72 -18.14 -0.32
CA SER A 54 2.95 -19.26 0.22
C SER A 54 1.45 -18.97 0.09
N PRO A 55 0.56 -19.91 0.46
CA PRO A 55 -0.88 -19.65 0.42
C PRO A 55 -1.33 -18.39 1.16
N GLU A 56 -0.62 -18.04 2.23
CA GLU A 56 -0.93 -16.95 3.16
C GLU A 56 0.07 -15.79 3.06
N LEU A 57 1.22 -15.98 2.41
CA LEU A 57 2.27 -14.96 2.32
C LEU A 57 2.35 -14.33 0.93
N LEU A 58 2.09 -13.03 0.87
CA LEU A 58 2.38 -12.17 -0.29
C LEU A 58 3.52 -11.23 0.06
N GLU A 59 4.43 -11.03 -0.89
CA GLU A 59 5.55 -10.09 -0.76
C GLU A 59 5.56 -9.09 -1.92
N LEU A 60 5.62 -7.81 -1.60
CA LEU A 60 5.85 -6.74 -2.55
C LEU A 60 7.36 -6.50 -2.67
N HIS A 61 7.91 -6.80 -3.84
CA HIS A 61 9.29 -6.55 -4.19
C HIS A 61 9.40 -5.37 -5.15
N GLY A 62 10.47 -4.61 -4.99
CA GLY A 62 10.82 -3.48 -5.83
C GLY A 62 12.33 -3.30 -5.90
N PRO A 63 12.82 -2.14 -6.35
CA PRO A 63 14.26 -1.83 -6.31
C PRO A 63 14.82 -2.02 -4.89
N GLY A 64 15.87 -2.83 -4.76
CA GLY A 64 16.51 -3.09 -3.47
C GLY A 64 15.94 -4.23 -2.63
N GLY A 65 14.93 -4.97 -3.11
CA GLY A 65 14.43 -6.19 -2.46
C GLY A 65 12.97 -6.13 -2.03
N CYS A 66 12.63 -6.78 -0.91
CA CYS A 66 11.29 -6.81 -0.34
C CYS A 66 10.97 -5.50 0.40
N TRP A 67 9.86 -4.86 0.05
CA TRP A 67 9.38 -3.60 0.64
C TRP A 67 8.26 -3.81 1.65
N ALA A 68 7.41 -4.81 1.42
CA ALA A 68 6.32 -5.15 2.31
C ALA A 68 5.92 -6.62 2.15
N HIS A 69 5.34 -7.17 3.20
CA HIS A 69 4.67 -8.45 3.15
C HIS A 69 3.30 -8.39 3.82
N THR A 70 2.45 -9.36 3.52
CA THR A 70 1.23 -9.61 4.28
C THR A 70 1.05 -11.11 4.42
N THR A 71 0.61 -11.52 5.61
CA THR A 71 0.29 -12.91 5.97
C THR A 71 -1.21 -13.21 5.82
N LEU A 72 -1.95 -12.35 5.10
CA LEU A 72 -3.37 -12.53 4.87
C LEU A 72 -3.64 -13.52 3.75
N THR A 73 -4.57 -14.45 3.98
CA THR A 73 -5.13 -15.30 2.94
C THR A 73 -5.90 -14.44 1.93
N PRO A 74 -5.45 -14.36 0.67
CA PRO A 74 -6.13 -13.54 -0.33
C PRO A 74 -7.48 -14.13 -0.71
N ASP A 75 -8.46 -13.26 -0.99
CA ASP A 75 -9.73 -13.69 -1.56
C ASP A 75 -9.50 -14.55 -2.82
N PRO A 76 -10.10 -15.76 -2.92
CA PRO A 76 -9.89 -16.65 -4.06
C PRO A 76 -10.25 -16.04 -5.42
N GLN A 77 -11.29 -15.20 -5.49
CA GLN A 77 -11.70 -14.50 -6.71
C GLN A 77 -10.68 -13.42 -7.07
N TRP A 78 -10.19 -12.68 -6.08
CA TRP A 78 -9.13 -11.71 -6.30
C TRP A 78 -7.86 -12.38 -6.82
N LEU A 79 -7.49 -13.52 -6.23
CA LEU A 79 -6.32 -14.29 -6.64
C LEU A 79 -6.47 -14.83 -8.08
N ALA A 80 -7.64 -15.35 -8.44
CA ALA A 80 -7.91 -15.80 -9.81
C ALA A 80 -7.81 -14.64 -10.82
N ALA A 81 -8.29 -13.45 -10.46
CA ALA A 81 -8.14 -12.25 -11.28
C ALA A 81 -6.66 -11.83 -11.41
N ALA A 82 -5.90 -11.81 -10.30
CA ALA A 82 -4.49 -11.47 -10.30
C ALA A 82 -3.66 -12.43 -11.19
N THR A 83 -3.91 -13.73 -11.08
CA THR A 83 -3.23 -14.76 -11.90
C THR A 83 -3.57 -14.62 -13.38
N SER A 84 -4.84 -14.37 -13.73
CA SER A 84 -5.26 -14.25 -15.12
C SER A 84 -4.80 -12.95 -15.79
N GLN A 85 -4.72 -11.85 -15.04
CA GLN A 85 -4.31 -10.54 -15.58
C GLN A 85 -2.80 -10.32 -15.53
N HIS A 86 -2.07 -11.13 -14.75
CA HIS A 86 -0.63 -10.99 -14.48
C HIS A 86 -0.22 -9.63 -13.87
N VAL A 87 -1.18 -8.84 -13.41
CA VAL A 87 -0.96 -7.54 -12.78
C VAL A 87 -1.97 -7.30 -11.67
N VAL A 88 -1.58 -6.50 -10.68
CA VAL A 88 -2.44 -6.08 -9.58
C VAL A 88 -2.22 -4.61 -9.26
N LEU A 89 -3.27 -3.94 -8.81
CA LEU A 89 -3.16 -2.64 -8.14
C LEU A 89 -2.75 -2.87 -6.69
N VAL A 90 -1.59 -2.31 -6.32
CA VAL A 90 -1.11 -2.24 -4.95
C VAL A 90 -1.26 -0.82 -4.45
N VAL A 91 -1.85 -0.68 -3.28
CA VAL A 91 -1.91 0.55 -2.51
C VAL A 91 -0.99 0.39 -1.31
N TYR A 92 -0.15 1.39 -1.09
CA TYR A 92 0.85 1.40 -0.03
C TYR A 92 0.82 2.74 0.72
N GLY A 93 0.67 2.66 2.04
CA GLY A 93 0.72 3.81 2.94
C GLY A 93 0.06 3.51 4.29
N PRO A 94 0.22 4.41 5.28
CA PRO A 94 -0.55 4.35 6.51
C PRO A 94 -2.06 4.38 6.27
N ALA A 95 -2.81 3.73 7.17
CA ALA A 95 -4.27 3.80 7.24
C ALA A 95 -4.97 3.44 5.92
N VAL A 96 -4.43 2.47 5.19
CA VAL A 96 -5.02 1.95 3.95
C VAL A 96 -6.26 1.07 4.17
N GLY A 97 -6.77 1.00 5.41
CA GLY A 97 -7.96 0.22 5.77
C GLY A 97 -7.69 -1.25 6.11
N VAL A 98 -6.44 -1.72 5.99
CA VAL A 98 -6.02 -3.06 6.44
C VAL A 98 -5.22 -2.91 7.73
N ARG A 99 -5.94 -2.71 8.84
CA ARG A 99 -5.34 -2.86 10.15
C ARG A 99 -5.11 -4.36 10.37
N THR A 100 -3.87 -4.80 10.49
CA THR A 100 -3.61 -6.11 11.07
C THR A 100 -3.95 -6.05 12.55
N GLU A 101 -4.57 -7.09 13.11
CA GLU A 101 -4.93 -7.14 14.54
C GLU A 101 -3.69 -6.95 15.46
N GLU A 102 -2.50 -7.17 14.91
CA GLU A 102 -1.19 -6.96 15.54
C GLU A 102 -0.66 -5.51 15.43
N ALA A 103 -1.47 -4.53 15.05
CA ALA A 103 -1.14 -3.12 15.26
C ALA A 103 -1.18 -2.82 16.77
N ASP A 104 -0.23 -3.39 17.51
CA ASP A 104 0.02 -3.18 18.93
C ASP A 104 0.25 -1.69 19.19
N GLY A 105 -0.80 -1.02 19.63
CA GLY A 105 -0.77 0.38 19.99
C GLY A 105 -2.15 0.95 20.23
N ASP A 106 -2.21 1.89 21.15
CA ASP A 106 -3.37 2.72 21.51
C ASP A 106 -3.69 3.71 20.38
N TYR A 107 -3.82 3.22 19.15
CA TYR A 107 -4.13 4.05 17.99
C TYR A 107 -5.59 4.48 18.10
N PRO A 108 -5.89 5.78 18.33
CA PRO A 108 -7.22 6.25 18.71
C PRO A 108 -8.21 6.29 17.52
N GLY A 109 -7.89 5.63 16.41
CA GLY A 109 -8.67 5.66 15.19
C GLY A 109 -9.91 4.77 15.28
N ASP A 110 -11.05 5.30 14.83
CA ASP A 110 -12.32 4.57 14.73
C ASP A 110 -12.12 3.28 13.89
N SER A 111 -12.52 2.14 14.48
CA SER A 111 -12.40 0.80 13.89
C SER A 111 -13.60 0.41 13.04
N SER A 112 -14.65 1.23 13.00
CA SER A 112 -15.78 1.07 12.10
C SER A 112 -15.34 1.18 10.63
N ASP A 113 -16.08 0.56 9.71
CA ASP A 113 -15.78 0.65 8.28
C ASP A 113 -15.90 2.10 7.77
N GLU A 114 -16.82 2.89 8.33
CA GLU A 114 -16.95 4.32 8.05
C GLU A 114 -15.74 5.11 8.56
N GLY A 115 -15.29 4.83 9.78
CA GLY A 115 -14.09 5.41 10.38
C GLY A 115 -12.83 5.11 9.57
N ARG A 116 -12.65 3.84 9.15
CA ARG A 116 -11.55 3.42 8.28
C ARG A 116 -11.60 4.11 6.92
N LYS A 117 -12.79 4.26 6.33
CA LYS A 117 -12.96 4.98 5.07
C LYS A 117 -12.60 6.46 5.20
N ALA A 118 -13.12 7.14 6.23
CA ALA A 118 -12.84 8.54 6.48
C ALA A 118 -11.34 8.78 6.75
N GLU A 119 -10.70 7.83 7.45
CA GLU A 119 -9.28 7.85 7.68
C GLU A 119 -8.49 7.71 6.37
N LEU A 120 -8.77 6.69 5.56
CA LEU A 120 -8.15 6.52 4.24
C LEU A 120 -8.30 7.78 3.38
N ASP A 121 -9.50 8.35 3.31
CA ASP A 121 -9.77 9.54 2.50
C ASP A 121 -8.91 10.73 2.99
N ARG A 122 -8.78 10.94 4.31
CA ARG A 122 -7.90 11.96 4.89
C ARG A 122 -6.43 11.73 4.54
N PHE A 123 -5.91 10.50 4.69
CA PHE A 123 -4.51 10.19 4.40
C PHE A 123 -4.17 10.34 2.92
N ARG A 124 -5.14 10.07 2.02
CA ARG A 124 -4.99 10.34 0.59
C ARG A 124 -4.91 11.83 0.27
N GLU A 125 -5.74 12.65 0.90
CA GLU A 125 -5.76 14.11 0.68
C GLU A 125 -4.42 14.77 1.05
N ILE A 126 -3.75 14.28 2.10
CA ILE A 126 -2.47 14.81 2.56
C ILE A 126 -1.26 14.12 1.90
N GLY A 127 -1.46 13.24 0.92
CA GLY A 127 -0.39 12.61 0.16
C GLY A 127 0.38 11.53 0.94
N TYR A 128 -0.28 10.84 1.86
CA TYR A 128 0.32 9.76 2.64
C TYR A 128 -0.06 8.37 2.11
N VAL A 129 -0.55 8.29 0.87
CA VAL A 129 -0.87 7.03 0.23
C VAL A 129 -0.30 7.05 -1.18
N SER A 130 0.34 5.95 -1.58
CA SER A 130 0.85 5.73 -2.92
C SER A 130 0.20 4.50 -3.54
N ALA A 131 0.17 4.43 -4.86
CA ALA A 131 -0.37 3.28 -5.57
C ALA A 131 0.39 3.00 -6.87
N GLY A 132 0.43 1.73 -7.27
CA GLY A 132 1.08 1.28 -8.49
C GLY A 132 0.43 0.03 -9.04
N ILE A 133 0.41 -0.09 -10.38
CA ILE A 133 0.08 -1.35 -11.05
C ILE A 133 1.39 -2.15 -11.15
N VAL A 134 1.46 -3.28 -10.46
CA VAL A 134 2.66 -4.14 -10.39
C VAL A 134 2.41 -5.47 -11.06
N ALA A 135 3.46 -6.15 -11.49
CA ALA A 135 3.33 -7.51 -12.02
C ALA A 135 2.97 -8.47 -10.88
N PHE A 136 2.10 -9.44 -11.16
CA PHE A 136 1.77 -10.50 -10.21
C PHE A 136 2.48 -11.79 -10.59
N VAL A 137 3.18 -12.38 -9.63
CA VAL A 137 3.92 -13.64 -9.77
C VAL A 137 3.31 -14.64 -8.78
N HIS A 138 2.76 -15.72 -9.30
CA HIS A 138 2.19 -16.81 -8.50
C HIS A 138 3.24 -17.88 -8.22
#